data_AF-A0A402CJ78-F1
#
_entry.id   AF-A0A402CJ78-F1
#
_cell.length_a   1.000
_cell.length_b   1.000
_cell.length_c   1.000
_cell.angle_alpha   90.00
_cell.angle_beta   90.00
_cell.angle_gamma   90.00
#
_symmetry.space_group_name_H-M   'P 1'
#
loop_
_entity.id
_entity.type
_entity.pdbx_description
1 polymer ?
#
loop_
_entity_poly.entity_id
_entity_poly.type
_entity_poly.pdbx_seq_one_letter_code
_entity_poly.pdbx_strand_id
1 'polypeptide(L)' 'MIDEDVDAEEEVFELPGADLSGEGELNVRILPKQADEFVCSGCFLVYHRSRLAATKDGMKFCRDCAT' A
#
# COMPACT_ATOMS: atom_id res chain seq x y z
N MET A 1 13.23 -47.87 19.69
CA MET A 1 14.29 -47.03 19.10
C MET A 1 14.77 -47.80 17.91
N ILE A 2 14.15 -47.54 16.76
CA ILE A 2 14.44 -48.18 15.49
C ILE A 2 15.29 -47.20 14.69
N ASP A 3 16.30 -47.80 14.09
CA ASP A 3 17.53 -47.27 13.54
C ASP A 3 17.29 -46.39 12.30
N GLU A 4 18.22 -45.47 12.08
CA GLU A 4 18.30 -44.55 10.94
C GLU A 4 18.24 -45.28 9.59
N ASP A 5 17.24 -44.94 8.78
CA ASP A 5 17.37 -44.83 7.32
C ASP A 5 16.50 -43.64 6.90
N VAL A 6 16.99 -42.44 7.21
CA VAL A 6 16.53 -41.18 6.58
C VAL A 6 17.18 -41.14 5.20
N ASP A 7 16.76 -42.06 4.34
CA ASP A 7 17.19 -42.09 2.94
C ASP A 7 16.48 -40.93 2.24
N ALA A 8 17.17 -39.79 2.23
CA ALA A 8 17.53 -38.99 1.06
C ALA A 8 16.60 -38.97 -0.17
N GLU A 9 15.29 -39.06 0.01
CA GLU A 9 14.33 -38.63 -0.98
C GLU A 9 14.06 -37.14 -0.70
N GLU A 10 15.06 -36.31 -1.04
CA GLU A 10 14.79 -34.97 -1.54
C GLU A 10 13.90 -35.16 -2.77
N GLU A 11 12.62 -35.41 -2.52
CA GLU A 11 11.55 -35.19 -3.46
C GLU A 11 11.55 -33.67 -3.62
N VAL A 12 12.43 -33.21 -4.51
CA VAL A 12 12.39 -31.87 -5.10
C VAL A 12 11.05 -31.82 -5.81
N PHE A 13 10.01 -31.54 -5.02
CA PHE A 13 8.67 -31.28 -5.50
C PHE A 13 8.75 -29.90 -6.14
N GLU A 14 9.29 -29.86 -7.36
CA GLU A 14 9.17 -28.70 -8.23
C GLU A 14 7.68 -28.54 -8.52
N LEU A 15 7.02 -27.70 -7.74
CA LEU A 15 5.66 -27.26 -8.00
C LEU A 15 5.64 -26.68 -9.43
N PRO A 16 4.89 -27.29 -10.38
CA PRO A 16 4.85 -26.78 -11.74
C PRO A 16 4.13 -25.44 -11.72
N GLY A 17 4.89 -24.36 -11.87
CA GLY A 17 4.32 -23.02 -12.10
C GLY A 17 4.53 -21.99 -10.99
N ALA A 18 5.58 -22.07 -10.18
CA ALA A 18 6.02 -20.91 -9.39
C ALA A 18 6.92 -19.95 -10.19
N ASP A 19 6.68 -19.80 -11.50
CA ASP A 19 7.12 -18.60 -12.22
C ASP A 19 6.00 -17.56 -12.12
N LEU A 20 6.00 -16.80 -11.03
CA LEU A 20 5.17 -15.59 -10.95
C LEU A 20 5.81 -14.43 -11.76
N SER A 21 6.58 -14.71 -12.82
CA SER A 21 7.14 -13.67 -13.71
C SER A 21 6.10 -13.15 -14.72
N GLY A 22 4.81 -13.43 -14.50
CA GLY A 22 3.71 -13.07 -15.39
C GLY A 22 2.47 -12.44 -14.72
N GLU A 23 2.46 -12.20 -13.41
CA GLU A 23 1.35 -11.50 -12.76
C GLU A 23 1.48 -9.98 -12.93
N GLY A 24 1.16 -9.54 -14.15
CA GLY A 24 0.64 -8.22 -14.47
C GLY A 24 1.46 -7.02 -13.97
N GLU A 25 2.17 -6.37 -14.89
CA GLU A 25 2.65 -5.00 -14.72
C GLU A 25 1.59 -4.16 -13.99
N LEU A 26 1.84 -3.80 -12.74
CA LEU A 26 0.93 -2.99 -11.95
C LEU A 26 0.89 -1.62 -12.63
N ASN A 27 -0.10 -1.41 -13.49
CA ASN A 27 -0.26 -0.21 -14.28
C ASN A 27 -0.68 0.93 -13.35
N VAL A 28 0.28 1.54 -12.66
CA VAL A 28 0.05 2.67 -11.76
C VAL A 28 -0.25 3.89 -12.61
N ARG A 29 -1.53 4.30 -12.63
CA ARG A 29 -1.94 5.56 -13.23
C ARG A 29 -1.71 6.68 -12.21
N ILE A 30 -0.75 7.55 -12.48
CA ILE A 30 -0.53 8.76 -11.69
C ILE A 30 -1.61 9.77 -12.11
N LEU A 31 -2.62 9.95 -11.25
CA LEU A 31 -3.59 11.03 -11.43
C LEU A 31 -3.01 12.33 -10.85
N PRO A 32 -3.00 13.43 -11.62
CA PRO A 32 -2.59 14.72 -11.08
C PRO A 32 -3.54 15.13 -9.97
N LYS A 33 -3.00 15.82 -8.97
CA LYS A 33 -3.77 16.38 -7.85
C LYS A 33 -4.99 17.15 -8.39
N GLN A 34 -6.19 16.71 -8.03
CA GLN A 34 -7.39 17.44 -8.43
C GLN A 34 -7.40 18.82 -7.75
N ALA A 35 -7.85 19.85 -8.47
CA ALA A 35 -7.83 21.24 -8.00
C ALA A 35 -8.56 21.40 -6.65
N ASP A 36 -9.58 20.58 -6.44
CA ASP A 36 -10.47 20.63 -5.30
C ASP A 36 -10.09 19.67 -4.17
N GLU A 37 -8.89 19.11 -4.16
CA GLU A 37 -8.42 18.23 -3.07
C GLU A 37 -7.30 18.86 -2.24
N PHE A 38 -7.19 18.46 -0.97
CA PHE A 38 -6.07 18.78 -0.10
C PHE A 38 -5.72 17.62 0.83
N VAL A 39 -4.46 17.59 1.28
CA VAL A 39 -3.99 16.65 2.32
C VAL A 39 -4.05 17.40 3.65
N CYS A 40 -4.74 16.83 4.64
CA CYS A 40 -4.75 17.37 5.99
C CYS A 40 -3.40 17.13 6.68
N SER A 41 -2.78 18.18 7.23
CA SER A 41 -1.50 18.07 7.94
C SER A 41 -1.63 17.46 9.35
N GLY A 42 -2.85 17.28 9.86
CA GLY A 42 -3.09 16.62 11.16
C GLY A 42 -3.30 15.11 11.06
N CYS A 43 -4.06 14.64 10.06
CA CYS A 43 -4.41 13.22 9.89
C CYS A 43 -3.88 12.60 8.58
N PHE A 44 -3.19 13.37 7.73
CA PHE A 44 -2.58 12.94 6.46
C PHE A 44 -3.52 12.34 5.42
N LEU A 45 -4.84 12.51 5.61
CA LEU A 45 -5.86 12.06 4.65
C LEU A 45 -6.16 13.11 3.59
N VAL A 46 -6.51 12.65 2.39
CA VAL A 46 -6.97 13.49 1.28
C VAL A 46 -8.46 13.79 1.44
N TYR A 47 -8.82 15.06 1.33
CA TYR A 47 -10.21 15.50 1.35
C TYR A 47 -10.49 16.53 0.26
N HIS A 48 -11.76 16.65 -0.10
CA HIS A 48 -12.24 17.77 -0.90
C HIS A 48 -12.11 19.09 -0.13
N ARG A 49 -11.83 20.21 -0.83
CA ARG A 49 -11.66 21.57 -0.29
C ARG A 49 -12.83 22.02 0.57
N SER A 50 -14.02 21.47 0.38
CA SER A 50 -15.19 21.71 1.24
C SER A 50 -14.97 21.33 2.71
N ARG A 51 -14.03 20.40 2.99
CA ARG A 51 -13.64 19.99 4.35
C ARG A 51 -12.45 20.78 4.92
N LEU A 52 -11.88 21.73 4.17
CA LEU A 52 -10.81 22.59 4.67
C LEU A 52 -11.38 23.50 5.75
N ALA A 53 -10.77 23.50 6.94
CA ALA A 53 -11.23 24.26 8.10
C ALA A 53 -10.23 25.34 8.51
N ALA A 54 -8.94 25.04 8.50
CA ALA A 54 -7.90 25.99 8.85
C ALA A 54 -6.69 25.86 7.93
N THR A 55 -5.97 26.96 7.77
CA THR A 55 -4.62 26.97 7.19
C THR A 55 -3.69 27.70 8.14
N LYS A 56 -2.65 27.02 8.61
CA LYS A 56 -1.68 27.56 9.58
C LYS A 56 -0.27 27.29 9.07
N ASP A 57 0.57 28.31 8.96
CA ASP A 57 1.95 28.19 8.46
C ASP A 57 2.04 27.49 7.09
N GLY A 58 1.04 27.69 6.22
CA GLY A 58 0.95 27.03 4.90
C GLY A 58 0.45 25.58 4.93
N MET A 59 0.23 25.00 6.11
CA MET A 59 -0.34 23.67 6.32
C MET A 59 -1.87 23.74 6.36
N LYS A 60 -2.53 22.75 5.75
CA LYS A 60 -4.00 22.69 5.62
C LYS A 60 -4.57 21.68 6.60
N PHE A 61 -5.64 22.02 7.31
CA PHE A 61 -6.27 21.15 8.31
C PHE A 61 -7.75 20.92 7.99
N CYS A 62 -8.21 19.67 8.13
CA CYS A 62 -9.63 19.32 8.01
C CYS A 62 -10.41 19.79 9.24
N ARG A 63 -11.75 19.78 9.14
CA ARG A 63 -12.66 20.16 10.24
C ARG A 63 -12.39 19.42 11.55
N ASP A 64 -12.00 18.16 11.48
CA ASP A 64 -11.73 17.34 12.67
C ASP A 64 -10.38 17.71 13.33
N CYS A 65 -9.35 18.01 12.53
CA CYS A 65 -8.02 18.37 13.02
C CYS A 65 -7.83 19.86 13.35
N ALA A 66 -8.77 20.72 12.96
CA ALA A 66 -8.72 22.16 13.23
C ALA A 66 -9.35 22.56 14.58
N THR A 67 -9.54 21.57 15.47
CA THR A 67 -10.03 21.75 16.84
C THR A 67 -8.92 22.28 17.76
#